data_AF-A0A2E8X190-F1
#
_entry.id   AF-A0A2E8X190-F1
#
_cell.length_a   1.000
_cell.length_b   1.000
_cell.length_c   1.000
_cell.angle_alpha   90.00
_cell.angle_beta   90.00
_cell.angle_gamma   90.00
#
_symmetry.space_group_name_H-M   'P 1'
#
loop_
_entity.id
_entity.type
_entity.pdbx_description
1 polymer ?
#
loop_
_entity_poly.entity_id
_entity_poly.type
_entity_poly.pdbx_seq_one_letter_code
_entity_poly.pdbx_strand_id
1 'polypeptide(L)'
;NGKDVNNNVGNSGGTKITSEDVSSQFTTTTAAGANAIKLKKWPLADHDGDGTLHDGVSVTINGVAETVTMSGNAIDWSESETLTMTFSSQVLATDTVKVTYYYVADAQVVEVDISKPTVSSFSPADGSSSQNRRPMIGVTWDEDEYAGDTYTTVTLTKAELKDPAGTKTDVLANMSTSDSKNFFYRPTEDLAYGDFTLTVSAKDAAGNEQVNKVGRFTVKQRALTKVSLLPGWNLISLPGTPTNTAINTVMASTPKAETILTYDPTVAGGWLSAVRDSSGTLSGTLGAVDAARAYWVYTTNNDPIKVDIPGYEGGAQQLPPAISLVKGWNMVPAVSITGSAIGATLDSDTYFTGLSWTRAYGFNTTTDVYSSFIPTTAADTSVVIGKGYWLFLSKAGTLVP
;
A
#
# COMPACT_ATOMS: atom_id res chain seq x y z
N ASN A 1 52.48 -18.20 12.41
CA ASN A 1 52.29 -18.22 13.88
C ASN A 1 53.46 -17.53 14.56
N GLY A 2 53.21 -16.51 15.38
CA GLY A 2 54.23 -15.94 16.24
C GLY A 2 54.70 -17.02 17.23
N LYS A 3 55.96 -17.42 17.11
CA LYS A 3 56.59 -18.33 18.07
C LYS A 3 57.36 -17.48 19.06
N ASP A 4 57.17 -17.71 20.35
CA ASP A 4 58.07 -17.13 21.33
C ASP A 4 59.46 -17.80 21.25
N VAL A 5 60.43 -17.27 22.01
CA VAL A 5 61.81 -17.77 22.03
C VAL A 5 61.93 -19.22 22.54
N ASN A 6 60.86 -19.76 23.11
CA ASN A 6 60.76 -21.13 23.63
C ASN A 6 59.92 -22.04 22.71
N ASN A 7 59.64 -21.62 21.48
CA ASN A 7 58.81 -22.35 20.52
C ASN A 7 57.34 -22.50 20.95
N ASN A 8 56.86 -21.72 21.92
CA ASN A 8 55.44 -21.70 22.24
C ASN A 8 54.69 -21.01 21.10
N VAL A 9 53.67 -21.69 20.60
CA VAL A 9 52.76 -21.17 19.59
C VAL A 9 51.69 -20.36 20.33
N GLY A 10 51.67 -19.04 20.15
CA GLY A 10 50.61 -18.20 20.68
C GLY A 10 49.30 -18.42 19.92
N ASN A 11 48.17 -18.44 20.65
CA ASN A 11 46.81 -18.40 20.07
C ASN A 11 46.71 -17.18 19.13
N SER A 12 46.38 -17.42 17.87
CA SER A 12 46.42 -16.47 16.75
C SER A 12 45.38 -15.34 16.80
N GLY A 13 44.61 -15.20 17.88
CA GLY A 13 43.65 -14.10 18.06
C GLY A 13 42.18 -14.55 18.20
N GLY A 14 41.91 -15.81 18.52
CA GLY A 14 40.54 -16.28 18.76
C GLY A 14 40.11 -16.22 20.23
N THR A 15 38.89 -15.76 20.51
CA THR A 15 38.23 -15.91 21.81
C THR A 15 37.38 -17.17 21.82
N LYS A 16 37.53 -18.00 22.86
CA LYS A 16 36.78 -19.25 22.99
C LYS A 16 35.37 -19.01 23.55
N ILE A 17 34.36 -19.53 22.86
CA ILE A 17 33.03 -19.76 23.42
C ILE A 17 32.95 -21.22 23.83
N THR A 18 32.57 -21.47 25.08
CA THR A 18 32.41 -22.83 25.61
C THR A 18 30.92 -23.12 25.77
N SER A 19 30.46 -24.19 25.13
CA SER A 19 29.11 -24.73 25.34
C SER A 19 27.97 -23.76 25.06
N GLU A 20 28.02 -23.04 23.93
CA GLU A 20 26.88 -22.28 23.43
C GLU A 20 25.70 -23.20 23.16
N ASP A 21 24.54 -22.88 23.70
CA ASP A 21 23.32 -23.65 23.49
C ASP A 21 22.64 -23.23 22.17
N VAL A 22 22.57 -24.17 21.22
CA VAL A 22 21.94 -23.99 19.90
C VAL A 22 20.68 -24.84 19.74
N SER A 23 20.18 -25.45 20.82
CA SER A 23 19.08 -26.43 20.79
C SER A 23 17.80 -25.87 20.15
N SER A 24 17.56 -24.56 20.28
CA SER A 24 16.41 -23.88 19.67
C SER A 24 16.38 -23.94 18.15
N GLN A 25 17.50 -24.26 17.49
CA GLN A 25 17.59 -24.40 16.03
C GLN A 25 17.13 -25.78 15.55
N PHE A 26 16.91 -26.73 16.45
CA PHE A 26 16.40 -28.08 16.16
C PHE A 26 14.94 -28.21 16.61
N THR A 27 14.01 -27.53 15.95
CA THR A 27 12.59 -27.56 16.33
C THR A 27 11.87 -28.88 15.99
N THR A 28 12.51 -29.73 15.19
CA THR A 28 12.02 -31.05 14.76
C THR A 28 13.15 -32.06 14.78
N THR A 29 12.82 -33.35 14.90
CA THR A 29 13.82 -34.41 14.79
C THR A 29 14.49 -34.40 13.42
N THR A 30 15.82 -34.32 13.41
CA THR A 30 16.64 -34.21 12.21
C THR A 30 17.52 -35.44 12.10
N ALA A 31 17.49 -36.12 10.95
CA ALA A 31 18.33 -37.29 10.72
C ALA A 31 19.82 -36.91 10.74
N ALA A 32 20.69 -37.91 10.93
CA ALA A 32 22.13 -37.73 10.74
C ALA A 32 22.41 -37.12 9.35
N GLY A 33 23.25 -36.09 9.30
CA GLY A 33 23.46 -35.31 8.09
C GLY A 33 23.85 -33.85 8.34
N ALA A 34 23.93 -33.10 7.24
CA ALA A 34 24.30 -31.70 7.24
C ALA A 34 23.19 -30.82 7.83
N ASN A 35 23.57 -29.98 8.78
CA ASN A 35 22.70 -29.01 9.44
C ASN A 35 23.40 -27.65 9.47
N ALA A 36 22.73 -26.60 9.00
CA ALA A 36 23.22 -25.22 9.05
C ALA A 36 22.89 -24.61 10.42
N ILE A 37 23.91 -24.28 11.19
CA ILE A 37 23.78 -23.76 12.56
C ILE A 37 24.25 -22.32 12.60
N LYS A 38 23.40 -21.41 13.08
CA LYS A 38 23.76 -20.02 13.35
C LYS A 38 24.41 -19.91 14.73
N LEU A 39 25.64 -19.42 14.79
CA LEU A 39 26.36 -19.19 16.05
C LEU A 39 26.17 -17.75 16.52
N LYS A 40 26.16 -17.53 17.84
CA LYS A 40 25.95 -16.19 18.43
C LYS A 40 27.11 -15.25 18.23
N LYS A 41 28.33 -15.77 18.07
CA LYS A 41 29.55 -15.01 17.80
C LYS A 41 30.15 -15.42 16.48
N TRP A 42 30.60 -14.42 15.73
CA TRP A 42 31.10 -14.51 14.37
C TRP A 42 32.09 -13.35 14.14
N PRO A 43 33.05 -13.44 13.19
CA PRO A 43 33.44 -14.61 12.41
C PRO A 43 34.20 -15.67 13.21
N LEU A 44 34.25 -16.89 12.68
CA LEU A 44 35.07 -17.97 13.25
C LEU A 44 36.56 -17.60 13.20
N ALA A 45 37.31 -17.95 14.25
CA ALA A 45 38.75 -17.76 14.33
C ALA A 45 39.50 -19.06 14.05
N ASP A 46 40.59 -18.95 13.29
CA ASP A 46 41.61 -19.98 13.16
C ASP A 46 42.45 -20.03 14.45
N HIS A 47 42.12 -20.99 15.30
CA HIS A 47 42.57 -21.03 16.68
C HIS A 47 44.01 -21.56 16.83
N ASP A 48 44.51 -22.32 15.86
CA ASP A 48 45.84 -22.94 15.89
C ASP A 48 46.76 -22.44 14.75
N GLY A 49 46.22 -21.65 13.83
CA GLY A 49 46.94 -20.95 12.78
C GLY A 49 47.39 -21.87 11.65
N ASP A 50 46.68 -22.97 11.41
CA ASP A 50 46.99 -23.92 10.34
C ASP A 50 46.33 -23.57 8.99
N GLY A 51 45.45 -22.55 8.99
CA GLY A 51 44.73 -22.06 7.82
C GLY A 51 43.35 -22.70 7.59
N THR A 52 42.91 -23.64 8.44
CA THR A 52 41.52 -24.12 8.46
C THR A 52 40.71 -23.48 9.58
N LEU A 53 39.41 -23.29 9.34
CA LEU A 53 38.45 -22.81 10.35
C LEU A 53 37.59 -23.96 10.91
N HIS A 54 37.82 -25.18 10.45
CA HIS A 54 36.95 -26.34 10.74
C HIS A 54 37.33 -27.11 12.01
N ASP A 55 38.55 -26.95 12.48
CA ASP A 55 39.19 -27.77 13.51
C ASP A 55 38.96 -27.24 14.94
N GLY A 56 38.60 -25.97 15.08
CA GLY A 56 38.30 -25.31 16.36
C GLY A 56 36.89 -25.55 16.91
N VAL A 57 36.08 -26.42 16.29
CA VAL A 57 34.67 -26.64 16.64
C VAL A 57 34.41 -28.03 17.21
N SER A 58 33.66 -28.10 18.31
CA SER A 58 33.21 -29.35 18.93
C SER A 58 31.77 -29.25 19.38
N VAL A 59 31.05 -30.37 19.30
CA VAL A 59 29.62 -30.44 19.59
C VAL A 59 29.35 -31.49 20.65
N THR A 60 28.39 -31.22 21.53
CA THR A 60 27.82 -32.23 22.43
C THR A 60 26.30 -32.28 22.28
N ILE A 61 25.75 -33.49 22.33
CA ILE A 61 24.30 -33.74 22.39
C ILE A 61 24.02 -34.36 23.76
N ASN A 62 23.19 -33.71 24.57
CA ASN A 62 22.86 -34.12 25.94
C ASN A 62 24.11 -34.36 26.82
N GLY A 63 25.17 -33.58 26.57
CA GLY A 63 26.45 -33.68 27.29
C GLY A 63 27.40 -34.78 26.81
N VAL A 64 27.00 -35.58 25.80
CA VAL A 64 27.87 -36.57 25.16
C VAL A 64 28.52 -35.94 23.93
N ALA A 65 29.82 -36.16 23.73
CA ALA A 65 30.54 -35.67 22.55
C ALA A 65 29.94 -36.26 21.26
N GLU A 66 29.62 -35.38 20.31
CA GLU A 66 29.10 -35.75 18.99
C GLU A 66 30.21 -35.58 17.95
N THR A 67 30.35 -36.56 17.06
CA THR A 67 31.29 -36.44 15.93
C THR A 67 30.63 -35.62 14.83
N VAL A 68 31.11 -34.40 14.62
CA VAL A 68 30.71 -33.57 13.49
C VAL A 68 31.84 -33.44 12.48
N THR A 69 31.49 -33.32 11.20
CA THR A 69 32.44 -33.01 10.14
C THR A 69 32.01 -31.76 9.39
N MET A 70 32.99 -30.95 9.02
CA MET A 70 32.82 -29.81 8.13
C MET A 70 33.60 -30.09 6.85
N SER A 71 32.97 -29.87 5.70
CA SER A 71 33.58 -30.17 4.40
C SER A 71 33.22 -29.09 3.39
N GLY A 72 34.14 -28.79 2.47
CA GLY A 72 33.93 -27.77 1.44
C GLY A 72 33.62 -26.39 2.03
N ASN A 73 32.62 -25.70 1.47
CA ASN A 73 32.13 -24.40 1.93
C ASN A 73 31.16 -24.57 3.11
N ALA A 74 31.61 -25.21 4.19
CA ALA A 74 30.81 -25.39 5.40
C ALA A 74 30.44 -24.06 6.06
N ILE A 75 31.21 -23.01 5.79
CA ILE A 75 31.01 -21.66 6.32
C ILE A 75 30.24 -20.85 5.28
N ASP A 76 29.07 -20.37 5.66
CA ASP A 76 28.27 -19.45 4.87
C ASP A 76 28.64 -18.02 5.25
N TRP A 77 29.36 -17.36 4.35
CA TRP A 77 29.81 -15.97 4.50
C TRP A 77 28.75 -14.94 4.07
N SER A 78 27.56 -15.37 3.61
CA SER A 78 26.44 -14.45 3.36
C SER A 78 25.82 -13.95 4.66
N GLU A 79 24.86 -13.02 4.56
CA GLU A 79 24.04 -12.51 5.68
C GLU A 79 23.32 -13.59 6.52
N SER A 80 23.25 -14.84 6.03
CA SER A 80 22.68 -15.95 6.80
C SER A 80 23.57 -16.32 8.00
N GLU A 81 24.90 -16.18 7.86
CA GLU A 81 25.93 -16.42 8.89
C GLU A 81 25.82 -17.81 9.53
N THR A 82 25.85 -18.86 8.71
CA THR A 82 25.65 -20.23 9.18
C THR A 82 26.91 -21.09 9.03
N LEU A 83 27.03 -22.05 9.95
CA LEU A 83 28.03 -23.10 9.92
C LEU A 83 27.35 -24.44 9.68
N THR A 84 27.58 -25.01 8.50
CA THR A 84 27.06 -26.31 8.12
C THR A 84 27.93 -27.43 8.70
N MET A 85 27.39 -28.15 9.67
CA MET A 85 28.01 -29.30 10.31
C MET A 85 27.27 -30.58 9.93
N THR A 86 28.00 -31.63 9.55
CA THR A 86 27.43 -32.96 9.32
C THR A 86 27.50 -33.76 10.61
N PHE A 87 26.34 -33.99 11.22
CA PHE A 87 26.17 -34.78 12.44
C PHE A 87 26.18 -36.27 12.10
N SER A 88 26.91 -37.06 12.89
CA SER A 88 26.99 -38.52 12.75
C SER A 88 25.76 -39.25 13.29
N SER A 89 25.05 -38.61 14.23
CA SER A 89 23.84 -39.13 14.85
C SER A 89 22.59 -38.27 14.53
N GLN A 90 21.42 -38.86 14.75
CA GLN A 90 20.15 -38.14 14.71
C GLN A 90 20.07 -37.15 15.87
N VAL A 91 19.55 -35.95 15.62
CA VAL A 91 19.30 -34.93 16.64
C VAL A 91 17.79 -34.81 16.86
N LEU A 92 17.30 -35.11 18.06
CA LEU A 92 15.88 -34.99 18.42
C LEU A 92 15.53 -33.54 18.77
N ALA A 93 14.26 -33.16 18.59
CA ALA A 93 13.79 -31.82 18.97
C ALA A 93 13.88 -31.52 20.48
N THR A 94 14.03 -32.56 21.30
CA THR A 94 14.19 -32.47 22.76
C THR A 94 15.65 -32.46 23.21
N ASP A 95 16.60 -32.67 22.30
CA ASP A 95 18.00 -32.77 22.66
C ASP A 95 18.59 -31.41 23.01
N THR A 96 19.48 -31.40 23.98
CA THR A 96 20.32 -30.23 24.28
C THR A 96 21.58 -30.29 23.44
N VAL A 97 21.67 -29.44 22.43
CA VAL A 97 22.82 -29.35 21.52
C VAL A 97 23.68 -28.15 21.91
N LYS A 98 24.95 -28.41 22.24
CA LYS A 98 25.91 -27.37 22.62
C LYS A 98 27.13 -27.37 21.72
N VAL A 99 27.55 -26.19 21.29
CA VAL A 99 28.71 -25.97 20.42
C VAL A 99 29.78 -25.20 21.16
N THR A 100 31.03 -25.66 21.06
CA THR A 100 32.23 -24.94 21.52
C THR A 100 33.05 -24.58 20.29
N TYR A 101 33.42 -23.30 20.17
CA TYR A 101 34.11 -22.76 19.00
C TYR A 101 34.95 -21.54 19.38
N TYR A 102 35.76 -21.04 18.45
CA TYR A 102 36.52 -19.80 18.59
C TYR A 102 36.03 -18.76 17.59
N TYR A 103 35.94 -17.50 18.03
CA TYR A 103 35.57 -16.37 17.18
C TYR A 103 36.63 -15.27 17.25
N VAL A 104 36.72 -14.45 16.20
CA VAL A 104 37.60 -13.27 16.20
C VAL A 104 36.90 -12.17 16.97
N ALA A 105 37.56 -11.60 17.98
CA ALA A 105 36.97 -10.49 18.74
C ALA A 105 36.80 -9.25 17.85
N ASP A 106 35.74 -8.47 18.04
CA ASP A 106 35.39 -7.30 17.22
C ASP A 106 36.57 -6.34 17.01
N ALA A 107 37.42 -6.14 18.02
CA ALA A 107 38.60 -5.27 17.96
C ALA A 107 39.72 -5.78 17.02
N GLN A 108 39.64 -7.01 16.52
CA GLN A 108 40.61 -7.65 15.62
C GLN A 108 40.01 -7.95 14.25
N VAL A 109 38.73 -7.65 14.04
CA VAL A 109 38.09 -7.78 12.72
C VAL A 109 38.54 -6.60 11.86
N VAL A 110 38.96 -6.93 10.63
CA VAL A 110 39.17 -5.95 9.56
C VAL A 110 38.13 -6.23 8.50
N GLU A 111 37.19 -5.32 8.38
CA GLU A 111 36.16 -5.36 7.34
C GLU A 111 36.72 -4.76 6.05
N VAL A 112 36.45 -5.45 4.94
CA VAL A 112 36.85 -5.02 3.60
C VAL A 112 35.58 -4.87 2.80
N ASP A 113 35.15 -3.62 2.65
CA ASP A 113 34.03 -3.27 1.81
C ASP A 113 34.53 -2.69 0.49
N ILE A 114 34.27 -3.44 -0.58
CA ILE A 114 34.55 -3.10 -1.98
C ILE A 114 33.29 -3.15 -2.85
N SER A 115 32.15 -3.36 -2.20
CA SER A 115 30.86 -3.56 -2.80
C SER A 115 30.35 -2.25 -3.40
N LYS A 116 29.14 -2.21 -3.91
CA LYS A 116 28.45 -0.94 -4.11
C LYS A 116 27.04 -1.11 -3.59
N PRO A 117 26.43 -0.02 -3.12
CA PRO A 117 25.02 -0.03 -2.80
C PRO A 117 24.18 -0.59 -3.93
N THR A 118 23.31 -1.53 -3.59
CA THR A 118 22.32 -2.05 -4.53
C THR A 118 20.95 -1.46 -4.21
N VAL A 119 20.14 -1.25 -5.25
CA VAL A 119 18.75 -0.83 -5.03
C VAL A 119 17.92 -2.10 -4.89
N SER A 120 17.32 -2.30 -3.71
CA SER A 120 16.41 -3.40 -3.46
C SER A 120 15.01 -3.10 -3.99
N SER A 121 14.53 -1.85 -3.87
CA SER A 121 13.24 -1.45 -4.43
C SER A 121 13.07 0.05 -4.63
N PHE A 122 12.08 0.40 -5.46
CA PHE A 122 11.55 1.77 -5.58
C PHE A 122 10.13 1.84 -5.04
N SER A 123 9.75 3.02 -4.55
CA SER A 123 8.37 3.37 -4.22
C SER A 123 7.98 4.64 -5.00
N PRO A 124 6.87 4.66 -5.76
CA PRO A 124 6.16 3.48 -6.25
C PRO A 124 7.09 2.48 -6.96
N ALA A 125 6.69 1.20 -7.00
CA ALA A 125 7.48 0.15 -7.66
C ALA A 125 7.77 0.49 -9.12
N ASP A 126 8.93 0.08 -9.63
CA ASP A 126 9.35 0.38 -11.00
C ASP A 126 8.33 -0.16 -12.03
N GLY A 127 7.94 0.68 -12.97
CA GLY A 127 6.91 0.39 -13.98
C GLY A 127 5.46 0.39 -13.46
N SER A 128 5.23 0.73 -12.19
CA SER A 128 3.87 0.75 -11.61
C SER A 128 3.07 1.98 -12.06
N SER A 129 1.77 1.94 -11.82
CA SER A 129 0.89 3.09 -12.05
C SER A 129 -0.07 3.31 -10.89
N SER A 130 -0.35 4.57 -10.58
CA SER A 130 -1.24 4.96 -9.49
C SER A 130 -2.11 6.14 -9.88
N GLN A 131 -3.29 6.25 -9.26
CA GLN A 131 -4.14 7.45 -9.35
C GLN A 131 -3.83 8.46 -8.24
N ASN A 132 -3.07 8.06 -7.22
CA ASN A 132 -2.61 8.96 -6.17
C ASN A 132 -1.61 9.95 -6.79
N ARG A 133 -1.95 11.24 -6.77
CA ARG A 133 -1.14 12.32 -7.33
C ARG A 133 -0.08 12.85 -6.35
N ARG A 134 -0.05 12.34 -5.11
CA ARG A 134 0.96 12.60 -4.10
C ARG A 134 1.45 11.27 -3.49
N PRO A 135 1.95 10.33 -4.32
CA PRO A 135 2.44 9.06 -3.82
C PRO A 135 3.68 9.29 -2.94
N MET A 136 3.98 8.34 -2.06
CA MET A 136 5.28 8.33 -1.41
C MET A 136 6.31 7.88 -2.44
N ILE A 137 7.28 8.73 -2.74
CA ILE A 137 8.34 8.51 -3.72
C ILE A 137 9.61 8.17 -2.96
N GLY A 138 10.34 7.14 -3.33
CA GLY A 138 11.52 6.73 -2.60
C GLY A 138 12.27 5.56 -3.21
N VAL A 139 13.33 5.20 -2.51
CA VAL A 139 14.22 4.08 -2.83
C VAL A 139 14.63 3.39 -1.53
N THR A 140 14.69 2.06 -1.60
CA THR A 140 15.34 1.25 -0.57
C THR A 140 16.65 0.72 -1.14
N TRP A 141 17.71 0.91 -0.37
CA TRP A 141 19.02 0.38 -0.64
C TRP A 141 19.28 -0.89 0.17
N ASP A 142 20.13 -1.72 -0.39
CA ASP A 142 20.69 -2.90 0.22
C ASP A 142 22.22 -2.80 0.12
N GLU A 143 22.85 -2.84 1.28
CA GLU A 143 24.28 -2.64 1.56
C GLU A 143 24.71 -3.64 2.64
N ASP A 144 24.09 -4.80 2.68
CA ASP A 144 24.45 -5.85 3.63
C ASP A 144 25.05 -7.00 2.81
N GLU A 145 26.37 -7.02 2.64
CA GLU A 145 26.99 -7.95 1.69
C GLU A 145 27.31 -9.31 2.27
N TYR A 146 27.71 -9.33 3.55
CA TYR A 146 28.29 -10.50 4.18
C TYR A 146 28.05 -10.52 5.68
N ALA A 147 28.24 -11.70 6.25
CA ALA A 147 28.10 -11.94 7.68
C ALA A 147 28.96 -10.99 8.52
N GLY A 148 28.32 -10.24 9.41
CA GLY A 148 28.97 -9.29 10.30
C GLY A 148 29.43 -7.99 9.62
N ASP A 149 28.95 -7.67 8.42
CA ASP A 149 29.24 -6.37 7.82
C ASP A 149 28.68 -5.23 8.68
N THR A 150 29.53 -4.26 9.03
CA THR A 150 29.10 -3.08 9.79
C THR A 150 28.86 -1.86 8.88
N TYR A 151 29.22 -1.94 7.59
CA TYR A 151 29.07 -0.87 6.60
C TYR A 151 27.68 -0.81 5.96
N THR A 152 26.65 -1.19 6.70
CA THR A 152 25.30 -1.39 6.17
C THR A 152 24.49 -0.12 5.84
N THR A 153 25.11 1.04 5.72
CA THR A 153 24.36 2.31 5.54
C THR A 153 24.84 3.10 4.36
N VAL A 154 23.93 3.84 3.74
CA VAL A 154 24.23 4.64 2.57
C VAL A 154 23.88 6.10 2.79
N THR A 155 24.58 6.96 2.06
CA THR A 155 24.26 8.38 1.91
C THR A 155 23.80 8.64 0.48
N LEU A 156 22.57 9.14 0.31
CA LEU A 156 22.12 9.60 -1.00
C LEU A 156 22.98 10.78 -1.48
N THR A 157 23.53 10.66 -2.68
CA THR A 157 24.31 11.72 -3.34
C THR A 157 23.53 12.40 -4.48
N LYS A 158 22.42 11.79 -4.91
CA LYS A 158 21.52 12.34 -5.91
C LYS A 158 20.11 11.79 -5.71
N ALA A 159 19.11 12.67 -5.85
CA ALA A 159 17.74 12.27 -6.13
C ALA A 159 17.10 13.30 -7.06
N GLU A 160 16.84 12.91 -8.31
CA GLU A 160 16.27 13.78 -9.35
C GLU A 160 14.95 13.17 -9.82
N LEU A 161 13.85 13.91 -9.72
CA LEU A 161 12.56 13.53 -10.25
C LEU A 161 12.35 14.20 -11.61
N LYS A 162 12.21 13.40 -12.66
CA LYS A 162 11.83 13.85 -13.99
C LYS A 162 10.31 13.72 -14.18
N ASP A 163 9.68 14.81 -14.60
CA ASP A 163 8.24 14.87 -14.86
C ASP A 163 7.87 14.43 -16.31
N PRO A 164 6.57 14.29 -16.63
CA PRO A 164 6.11 13.92 -17.96
C PRO A 164 6.44 14.94 -19.06
N ALA A 165 6.66 16.21 -18.71
CA ALA A 165 7.11 17.26 -19.63
C ALA A 165 8.62 17.22 -19.89
N GLY A 166 9.35 16.37 -19.15
CA GLY A 166 10.79 16.22 -19.22
C GLY A 166 11.57 17.14 -18.29
N THR A 167 10.89 17.95 -17.47
CA THR A 167 11.52 18.80 -16.45
C THR A 167 12.15 17.93 -15.37
N LYS A 168 13.36 18.28 -14.95
CA LYS A 168 14.09 17.60 -13.88
C LYS A 168 14.11 18.48 -12.64
N THR A 169 13.70 17.93 -11.52
CA THR A 169 13.69 18.61 -10.22
C THR A 169 14.60 17.84 -9.27
N ASP A 170 15.55 18.54 -8.65
CA ASP A 170 16.32 17.98 -7.53
C ASP A 170 15.41 17.86 -6.31
N VAL A 171 15.29 16.64 -5.80
CA VAL A 171 14.49 16.30 -4.62
C VAL A 171 15.35 15.71 -3.50
N LEU A 172 16.69 15.78 -3.61
CA LEU A 172 17.62 15.20 -2.65
C LEU A 172 17.40 15.74 -1.23
N ALA A 173 17.27 17.05 -1.09
CA ALA A 173 17.03 17.70 0.20
C ALA A 173 15.62 17.40 0.79
N ASN A 174 14.71 16.84 0.00
CA ASN A 174 13.39 16.45 0.47
C ASN A 174 13.31 14.97 0.87
N MET A 175 14.34 14.17 0.56
CA MET A 175 14.41 12.77 0.97
C MET A 175 14.69 12.68 2.47
N SER A 176 13.84 11.93 3.16
CA SER A 176 13.96 11.65 4.59
C SER A 176 14.27 10.18 4.81
N THR A 177 15.07 9.89 5.83
CA THR A 177 15.40 8.53 6.27
C THR A 177 15.56 8.51 7.78
N SER A 178 15.30 7.35 8.40
CA SER A 178 15.59 7.10 9.82
C SER A 178 16.64 6.02 10.03
N ASP A 179 17.02 5.30 8.97
CA ASP A 179 17.89 4.12 9.01
C ASP A 179 19.04 4.18 8.01
N SER A 180 19.10 5.22 7.17
CA SER A 180 20.10 5.37 6.09
C SER A 180 20.09 4.21 5.08
N LYS A 181 18.96 3.50 4.95
CA LYS A 181 18.70 2.47 3.93
C LYS A 181 17.46 2.83 3.11
N ASN A 182 16.43 3.32 3.79
CA ASN A 182 15.15 3.68 3.23
C ASN A 182 15.01 5.20 3.12
N PHE A 183 14.87 5.71 1.90
CA PHE A 183 14.74 7.14 1.64
C PHE A 183 13.40 7.45 0.98
N PHE A 184 12.65 8.37 1.56
CA PHE A 184 11.32 8.74 1.08
C PHE A 184 11.09 10.25 1.04
N TYR A 185 10.30 10.66 0.05
CA TYR A 185 9.81 12.00 -0.18
C TYR A 185 8.33 11.93 -0.55
N ARG A 186 7.51 12.83 0.01
CA ARG A 186 6.12 13.00 -0.40
C ARG A 186 5.93 14.36 -1.08
N PRO A 187 5.41 14.42 -2.32
CA PRO A 187 5.08 15.68 -2.97
C PRO A 187 4.13 16.54 -2.12
N THR A 188 4.45 17.83 -2.00
CA THR A 188 3.60 18.82 -1.33
C THR A 188 2.45 19.29 -2.20
N GLU A 189 2.58 19.12 -3.52
CA GLU A 189 1.58 19.47 -4.52
C GLU A 189 1.22 18.27 -5.40
N ASP A 190 0.07 18.36 -6.07
CA ASP A 190 -0.39 17.35 -7.00
C ASP A 190 0.56 17.21 -8.20
N LEU A 191 1.07 16.01 -8.42
CA LEU A 191 1.82 15.69 -9.62
C LEU A 191 0.93 15.75 -10.87
N ALA A 192 1.53 16.12 -12.00
CA ALA A 192 0.90 16.03 -13.32
C ALA A 192 0.56 14.58 -13.67
N TYR A 193 -0.36 14.37 -14.63
CA TYR A 193 -0.58 13.03 -15.17
C TYR A 193 0.53 12.66 -16.16
N GLY A 194 0.93 11.40 -16.17
CA GLY A 194 1.93 10.85 -17.07
C GLY A 194 3.05 10.13 -16.35
N ASP A 195 4.13 9.89 -17.09
CA ASP A 195 5.28 9.10 -16.63
C ASP A 195 6.29 9.96 -15.88
N PHE A 196 6.66 9.50 -14.69
CA PHE A 196 7.72 10.05 -13.87
C PHE A 196 8.91 9.10 -13.83
N THR A 197 10.10 9.66 -13.66
CA THR A 197 11.34 8.90 -13.49
C THR A 197 12.12 9.47 -12.31
N LEU A 198 12.29 8.67 -11.25
CA LEU A 198 13.19 8.98 -10.15
C LEU A 198 14.58 8.44 -10.48
N THR A 199 15.58 9.31 -10.50
CA THR A 199 17.00 8.94 -10.67
C THR A 199 17.76 9.17 -9.36
N VAL A 200 18.35 8.11 -8.81
CA VAL A 200 19.08 8.16 -7.54
C VAL A 200 20.53 7.69 -7.68
N SER A 201 21.37 8.23 -6.81
CA SER A 201 22.74 7.75 -6.57
C SER A 201 22.99 7.72 -5.07
N ALA A 202 23.79 6.77 -4.61
CA ALA A 202 24.18 6.65 -3.22
C ALA A 202 25.65 6.24 -3.12
N LYS A 203 26.20 6.47 -1.93
CA LYS A 203 27.54 6.09 -1.52
C LYS A 203 27.46 5.43 -0.16
N ASP A 204 28.12 4.30 0.02
CA ASP A 204 28.25 3.65 1.32
C ASP A 204 29.26 4.39 2.23
N ALA A 205 29.52 3.85 3.41
CA ALA A 205 30.48 4.41 4.36
C ALA A 205 31.96 4.13 3.99
N ALA A 206 32.26 3.08 3.24
CA ALA A 206 33.60 2.77 2.73
C ALA A 206 34.01 3.63 1.52
N GLY A 207 33.02 4.25 0.90
CA GLY A 207 33.14 5.19 -0.19
C GLY A 207 32.83 4.63 -1.57
N ASN A 208 32.23 3.45 -1.68
CA ASN A 208 31.84 2.90 -2.97
C ASN A 208 30.54 3.53 -3.46
N GLU A 209 30.47 3.81 -4.76
CA GLU A 209 29.43 4.64 -5.34
C GLU A 209 28.57 3.87 -6.35
N GLN A 210 27.27 3.89 -6.11
CA GLN A 210 26.27 3.48 -7.08
C GLN A 210 25.58 4.71 -7.69
N VAL A 211 25.65 4.83 -9.01
CA VAL A 211 25.18 6.02 -9.72
C VAL A 211 23.98 5.73 -10.62
N ASN A 212 23.10 6.74 -10.74
CA ASN A 212 22.03 6.83 -11.74
C ASN A 212 21.14 5.58 -11.84
N LYS A 213 20.74 5.01 -10.71
CA LYS A 213 19.67 4.01 -10.69
C LYS A 213 18.34 4.69 -10.93
N VAL A 214 17.44 4.00 -11.60
CA VAL A 214 16.20 4.58 -12.12
C VAL A 214 15.00 3.75 -11.68
N GLY A 215 14.01 4.42 -11.09
CA GLY A 215 12.66 3.90 -10.88
C GLY A 215 11.65 4.73 -11.65
N ARG A 216 10.66 4.07 -12.26
CA ARG A 216 9.62 4.70 -13.08
C ARG A 216 8.25 4.43 -12.50
N PHE A 217 7.37 5.41 -12.58
CA PHE A 217 5.97 5.23 -12.23
C PHE A 217 5.08 6.16 -13.06
N THR A 218 3.85 5.76 -13.30
CA THR A 218 2.87 6.58 -14.03
C THR A 218 1.80 7.10 -13.06
N VAL A 219 1.61 8.41 -13.03
CA VAL A 219 0.43 9.03 -12.40
C VAL A 219 -0.69 9.04 -13.44
N LYS A 220 -1.71 8.21 -13.23
CA LYS A 220 -2.83 8.06 -14.14
C LYS A 220 -4.00 8.92 -13.70
N GLN A 221 -4.68 9.50 -14.68
CA GLN A 221 -6.00 10.06 -14.44
C GLN A 221 -6.96 8.92 -14.08
N ARG A 222 -7.79 9.17 -13.08
CA ARG A 222 -8.88 8.26 -12.73
C ARG A 222 -9.89 8.21 -13.88
N ALA A 223 -10.43 7.02 -14.13
CA ALA A 223 -11.55 6.90 -15.04
C ALA A 223 -12.76 7.64 -14.46
N LEU A 224 -13.36 8.54 -15.25
CA LEU A 224 -14.57 9.25 -14.82
C LEU A 224 -15.71 8.25 -14.54
N THR A 225 -16.42 8.46 -13.44
CA THR A 225 -17.65 7.74 -13.13
C THR A 225 -18.71 8.13 -14.16
N LYS A 226 -19.34 7.12 -14.77
CA LYS A 226 -20.35 7.31 -15.81
C LYS A 226 -21.73 6.92 -15.30
N VAL A 227 -22.65 7.87 -15.22
CA VAL A 227 -24.06 7.60 -14.96
C VAL A 227 -24.80 7.64 -16.30
N SER A 228 -25.22 6.47 -16.77
CA SER A 228 -25.94 6.34 -18.04
C SER A 228 -27.30 7.04 -17.97
N LEU A 229 -27.63 7.74 -19.04
CA LEU A 229 -28.94 8.35 -19.24
C LEU A 229 -29.66 7.68 -20.42
N LEU A 230 -30.98 7.81 -20.43
CA LEU A 230 -31.83 7.50 -21.56
C LEU A 230 -32.61 8.77 -21.96
N PRO A 231 -33.02 8.92 -23.23
CA PRO A 231 -33.91 10.01 -23.61
C PRO A 231 -35.18 10.03 -22.73
N GLY A 232 -35.60 11.22 -22.29
CA GLY A 232 -36.68 11.42 -21.35
C GLY A 232 -36.20 11.75 -19.93
N TRP A 233 -37.05 11.50 -18.94
CA TRP A 233 -36.75 11.75 -17.53
C TRP A 233 -35.96 10.60 -16.91
N ASN A 234 -34.86 10.94 -16.24
CA ASN A 234 -34.03 9.99 -15.51
C ASN A 234 -33.99 10.41 -14.04
N LEU A 235 -34.35 9.51 -13.13
CA LEU A 235 -34.12 9.71 -11.70
C LEU A 235 -32.78 9.09 -11.31
N ILE A 236 -31.78 9.94 -11.13
CA ILE A 236 -30.38 9.53 -10.93
C ILE A 236 -29.81 10.07 -9.63
N SER A 237 -28.68 9.53 -9.22
CA SER A 237 -27.84 10.11 -8.18
C SER A 237 -26.37 9.84 -8.49
N LEU A 238 -25.47 10.54 -7.81
CA LEU A 238 -24.03 10.29 -7.91
C LEU A 238 -23.58 9.37 -6.76
N PRO A 239 -22.70 8.38 -7.02
CA PRO A 239 -22.24 7.45 -5.98
C PRO A 239 -21.28 8.10 -4.97
N GLY A 240 -20.85 9.34 -5.22
CA GLY A 240 -19.96 10.12 -4.38
C GLY A 240 -19.86 11.55 -4.90
N THR A 241 -19.39 12.48 -4.07
CA THR A 241 -19.34 13.90 -4.42
C THR A 241 -18.24 14.16 -5.44
N PRO A 242 -18.53 14.78 -6.60
CA PRO A 242 -17.50 15.11 -7.58
C PRO A 242 -16.46 16.11 -7.06
N THR A 243 -15.24 16.07 -7.62
CA THR A 243 -14.18 17.09 -7.37
C THR A 243 -14.67 18.50 -7.74
N ASN A 244 -15.54 18.61 -8.75
CA ASN A 244 -16.20 19.86 -9.12
C ASN A 244 -17.72 19.64 -9.16
N THR A 245 -18.43 20.29 -8.23
CA THR A 245 -19.89 20.16 -8.09
C THR A 245 -20.68 21.18 -8.90
N ALA A 246 -20.05 22.13 -9.59
CA ALA A 246 -20.77 23.13 -10.37
C ALA A 246 -21.64 22.46 -11.45
N ILE A 247 -22.92 22.84 -11.50
CA ILE A 247 -23.90 22.15 -12.35
C ILE A 247 -23.50 22.14 -13.83
N ASN A 248 -22.92 23.24 -14.33
CA ASN A 248 -22.46 23.36 -15.71
C ASN A 248 -21.21 22.51 -16.02
N THR A 249 -20.48 22.05 -14.99
CA THR A 249 -19.37 21.10 -15.14
C THR A 249 -19.88 19.67 -15.11
N VAL A 250 -20.71 19.34 -14.12
CA VAL A 250 -21.24 17.97 -13.92
C VAL A 250 -22.16 17.57 -15.08
N MET A 251 -23.02 18.48 -15.52
CA MET A 251 -24.01 18.26 -16.59
C MET A 251 -23.51 18.75 -17.96
N ALA A 252 -22.18 18.75 -18.17
CA ALA A 252 -21.54 19.23 -19.39
C ALA A 252 -21.65 18.26 -20.59
N SER A 253 -22.12 17.02 -20.37
CA SER A 253 -22.27 16.01 -21.43
C SER A 253 -23.11 16.52 -22.59
N THR A 254 -22.69 16.25 -23.83
CA THR A 254 -23.41 16.61 -25.05
C THR A 254 -23.96 15.33 -25.70
N PRO A 255 -25.24 15.28 -26.13
CA PRO A 255 -26.23 16.33 -25.97
C PRO A 255 -26.75 16.45 -24.53
N LYS A 256 -27.36 17.59 -24.26
CA LYS A 256 -27.26 18.23 -22.97
C LYS A 256 -28.45 17.86 -22.08
N ALA A 257 -28.20 17.52 -20.81
CA ALA A 257 -29.25 17.59 -19.80
C ALA A 257 -29.92 18.97 -19.90
N GLU A 258 -31.22 19.01 -20.19
CA GLU A 258 -31.95 20.23 -20.53
C GLU A 258 -32.62 20.83 -19.31
N THR A 259 -33.22 19.96 -18.48
CA THR A 259 -33.84 20.34 -17.22
C THR A 259 -33.37 19.41 -16.12
N ILE A 260 -32.88 20.00 -15.03
CA ILE A 260 -32.46 19.28 -13.84
C ILE A 260 -33.30 19.77 -12.67
N LEU A 261 -33.89 18.84 -11.93
CA LEU A 261 -34.64 19.13 -10.71
C LEU A 261 -34.07 18.33 -9.54
N THR A 262 -34.04 18.93 -8.37
CA THR A 262 -33.89 18.20 -7.10
C THR A 262 -34.93 18.65 -6.11
N TYR A 263 -35.34 17.74 -5.24
CA TYR A 263 -36.23 18.06 -4.13
C TYR A 263 -35.39 18.26 -2.87
N ASP A 264 -35.56 19.42 -2.24
CA ASP A 264 -35.00 19.77 -0.95
C ASP A 264 -36.13 20.25 -0.03
N PRO A 265 -36.60 19.41 0.91
CA PRO A 265 -37.74 19.75 1.77
C PRO A 265 -37.48 20.91 2.73
N THR A 266 -36.24 21.41 2.82
CA THR A 266 -35.86 22.52 3.70
C THR A 266 -36.02 23.88 3.04
N VAL A 267 -36.12 23.95 1.71
CA VAL A 267 -36.35 25.20 0.97
C VAL A 267 -37.85 25.41 0.70
N ALA A 268 -38.26 26.67 0.62
CA ALA A 268 -39.64 27.03 0.32
C ALA A 268 -40.07 26.46 -1.05
N GLY A 269 -41.18 25.72 -1.08
CA GLY A 269 -41.68 25.04 -2.29
C GLY A 269 -41.00 23.71 -2.60
N GLY A 270 -39.94 23.34 -1.88
CA GLY A 270 -39.33 22.02 -1.92
C GLY A 270 -38.50 21.70 -3.16
N TRP A 271 -38.50 22.54 -4.20
CA TRP A 271 -37.87 22.23 -5.48
C TRP A 271 -36.79 23.23 -5.87
N LEU A 272 -35.64 22.69 -6.26
CA LEU A 272 -34.58 23.43 -6.92
C LEU A 272 -34.49 22.97 -8.38
N SER A 273 -34.29 23.90 -9.30
CA SER A 273 -34.25 23.61 -10.72
C SER A 273 -33.12 24.34 -11.44
N ALA A 274 -32.66 23.75 -12.53
CA ALA A 274 -31.86 24.43 -13.52
C ALA A 274 -32.32 24.03 -14.91
N VAL A 275 -32.50 25.02 -15.77
CA VAL A 275 -32.93 24.85 -17.16
C VAL A 275 -31.87 25.39 -18.08
N ARG A 276 -31.64 24.68 -19.18
CA ARG A 276 -30.62 25.07 -20.14
C ARG A 276 -31.16 26.13 -21.07
N ASP A 277 -30.45 27.25 -21.13
CA ASP A 277 -30.76 28.33 -22.05
C ASP A 277 -30.18 28.10 -23.46
N SER A 278 -30.47 29.03 -24.36
CA SER A 278 -29.98 29.00 -25.75
C SER A 278 -28.47 29.18 -25.88
N SER A 279 -27.80 29.74 -24.86
CA SER A 279 -26.33 29.80 -24.80
C SER A 279 -25.73 28.44 -24.43
N GLY A 280 -26.57 27.51 -23.96
CA GLY A 280 -26.17 26.20 -23.51
C GLY A 280 -25.79 26.14 -22.04
N THR A 281 -26.08 27.19 -21.27
CA THR A 281 -25.80 27.28 -19.83
C THR A 281 -27.03 26.85 -19.03
N LEU A 282 -26.82 26.04 -18.01
CA LEU A 282 -27.84 25.72 -17.01
C LEU A 282 -27.94 26.85 -15.99
N SER A 283 -29.15 27.40 -15.86
CA SER A 283 -29.46 28.50 -14.96
C SER A 283 -30.73 28.21 -14.16
N GLY A 284 -30.78 28.67 -12.91
CA GLY A 284 -31.92 28.48 -12.01
C GLY A 284 -31.49 28.52 -10.54
N THR A 285 -32.30 27.93 -9.67
CA THR A 285 -32.02 27.84 -8.23
C THR A 285 -31.06 26.71 -7.87
N LEU A 286 -30.85 25.74 -8.77
CA LEU A 286 -29.89 24.65 -8.59
C LEU A 286 -28.53 24.99 -9.21
N GLY A 287 -27.56 25.37 -8.38
CA GLY A 287 -26.21 25.73 -8.82
C GLY A 287 -25.18 24.58 -8.80
N ALA A 288 -25.47 23.49 -8.09
CA ALA A 288 -24.52 22.41 -7.85
C ALA A 288 -25.16 21.02 -7.85
N VAL A 289 -24.37 20.01 -8.20
CA VAL A 289 -24.71 18.59 -8.20
C VAL A 289 -23.67 17.84 -7.36
N ASP A 290 -24.12 17.24 -6.26
CA ASP A 290 -23.34 16.48 -5.29
C ASP A 290 -24.01 15.12 -4.98
N ALA A 291 -23.37 14.30 -4.14
CA ALA A 291 -23.91 13.01 -3.72
C ALA A 291 -24.88 13.09 -2.52
N ALA A 292 -25.20 14.27 -2.01
CA ALA A 292 -26.17 14.41 -0.92
C ALA A 292 -27.62 14.42 -1.44
N ARG A 293 -27.82 14.54 -2.74
CA ARG A 293 -29.15 14.59 -3.37
C ARG A 293 -29.26 13.63 -4.55
N ALA A 294 -30.48 13.22 -4.84
CA ALA A 294 -30.84 12.67 -6.14
C ALA A 294 -31.27 13.80 -7.10
N TYR A 295 -31.39 13.49 -8.38
CA TYR A 295 -31.77 14.46 -9.41
C TYR A 295 -32.70 13.83 -10.44
N TRP A 296 -33.73 14.57 -10.81
CA TRP A 296 -34.42 14.36 -12.07
C TRP A 296 -33.64 15.05 -13.17
N VAL A 297 -33.30 14.31 -14.22
CA VAL A 297 -32.57 14.82 -15.38
C VAL A 297 -33.37 14.49 -16.63
N TYR A 298 -33.86 15.54 -17.29
CA TYR A 298 -34.44 15.43 -18.63
C TYR A 298 -33.35 15.60 -19.68
N THR A 299 -33.26 14.66 -20.61
CA THR A 299 -32.32 14.69 -21.73
C THR A 299 -32.97 14.15 -23.00
N THR A 300 -32.48 14.56 -24.16
CA THR A 300 -32.96 14.11 -25.47
C THR A 300 -32.10 12.99 -26.08
N ASN A 301 -31.12 12.48 -25.35
CA ASN A 301 -30.13 11.49 -25.81
C ASN A 301 -29.69 10.56 -24.67
N ASN A 302 -28.73 9.68 -24.96
CA ASN A 302 -28.20 8.69 -24.03
C ASN A 302 -26.75 8.94 -23.59
N ASP A 303 -26.21 10.15 -23.78
CA ASP A 303 -24.86 10.46 -23.33
C ASP A 303 -24.78 10.47 -21.81
N PRO A 304 -23.82 9.75 -21.21
CA PRO A 304 -23.75 9.62 -19.76
C PRO A 304 -23.27 10.91 -19.11
N ILE A 305 -23.68 11.14 -17.87
CA ILE A 305 -23.02 12.08 -16.96
C ILE A 305 -21.64 11.51 -16.66
N LYS A 306 -20.59 12.33 -16.81
CA LYS A 306 -19.19 11.94 -16.55
C LYS A 306 -18.63 12.84 -15.45
N VAL A 307 -18.31 12.26 -14.30
CA VAL A 307 -17.77 13.01 -13.15
C VAL A 307 -16.51 12.37 -12.61
N ASP A 308 -15.55 13.20 -12.24
CA ASP A 308 -14.44 12.79 -11.42
C ASP A 308 -14.89 12.81 -9.96
N ILE A 309 -14.93 11.64 -9.33
CA ILE A 309 -15.29 11.49 -7.92
C ILE A 309 -14.02 11.04 -7.21
N PRO A 310 -13.44 11.86 -6.31
CA PRO A 310 -12.28 11.48 -5.51
C PRO A 310 -12.66 10.35 -4.56
N GLY A 311 -11.70 9.50 -4.24
CA GLY A 311 -11.92 8.37 -3.34
C GLY A 311 -11.81 8.89 -1.91
N TYR A 312 -12.32 8.13 -0.95
CA TYR A 312 -12.03 8.40 0.45
C TYR A 312 -10.57 8.01 0.73
N GLU A 313 -9.66 8.98 0.76
CA GLU A 313 -8.24 8.77 1.07
C GLU A 313 -7.98 8.85 2.58
N GLY A 314 -7.03 8.06 3.08
CA GLY A 314 -6.61 8.12 4.49
C GLY A 314 -6.09 9.51 4.87
N GLY A 315 -6.64 10.10 5.93
CA GLY A 315 -6.30 11.46 6.37
C GLY A 315 -7.04 12.58 5.64
N ALA A 316 -7.93 12.28 4.68
CA ALA A 316 -8.85 13.28 4.15
C ALA A 316 -9.80 13.73 5.27
N GLN A 317 -9.96 15.04 5.47
CA GLN A 317 -10.96 15.62 6.38
C GLN A 317 -12.36 15.56 5.77
N GLN A 318 -12.74 14.39 5.26
CA GLN A 318 -14.05 14.13 4.66
C GLN A 318 -14.72 13.01 5.47
N LEU A 319 -15.76 13.39 6.21
CA LEU A 319 -16.61 12.42 6.89
C LEU A 319 -17.36 11.57 5.85
N PRO A 320 -17.69 10.30 6.16
CA PRO A 320 -18.70 9.57 5.41
C PRO A 320 -19.98 10.41 5.27
N PRO A 321 -20.71 10.30 4.14
CA PRO A 321 -21.90 11.10 3.89
C PRO A 321 -22.95 10.91 4.99
N ALA A 322 -23.52 12.01 5.45
CA ALA A 322 -24.65 12.02 6.36
C ALA A 322 -25.72 12.94 5.77
N ILE A 323 -26.84 12.37 5.33
CA ILE A 323 -27.89 13.10 4.61
C ILE A 323 -29.08 13.25 5.55
N SER A 324 -29.35 14.47 5.98
CA SER A 324 -30.50 14.77 6.84
C SER A 324 -31.81 14.68 6.05
N LEU A 325 -32.75 13.89 6.56
CA LEU A 325 -34.04 13.63 5.95
C LEU A 325 -35.17 14.06 6.90
N VAL A 326 -36.22 14.64 6.34
CA VAL A 326 -37.38 15.10 7.11
C VAL A 326 -38.43 14.00 7.23
N LYS A 327 -39.38 14.17 8.15
CA LYS A 327 -40.63 13.39 8.12
C LYS A 327 -41.39 13.69 6.84
N GLY A 328 -41.88 12.66 6.16
CA GLY A 328 -42.58 12.77 4.87
C GLY A 328 -41.71 12.34 3.70
N TRP A 329 -42.01 12.87 2.51
CA TRP A 329 -41.28 12.57 1.28
C TRP A 329 -39.92 13.24 1.24
N ASN A 330 -38.91 12.46 0.87
CA ASN A 330 -37.55 12.90 0.60
C ASN A 330 -37.11 12.30 -0.75
N MET A 331 -36.26 12.99 -1.49
CA MET A 331 -35.64 12.45 -2.70
C MET A 331 -34.18 12.14 -2.39
N VAL A 332 -33.86 10.86 -2.33
CA VAL A 332 -32.62 10.35 -1.73
C VAL A 332 -31.70 9.70 -2.78
N PRO A 333 -30.38 9.86 -2.62
CA PRO A 333 -29.39 9.24 -3.50
C PRO A 333 -29.05 7.80 -3.10
N ALA A 334 -28.38 7.10 -4.02
CA ALA A 334 -27.72 5.82 -3.79
C ALA A 334 -26.19 6.03 -3.86
N VAL A 335 -25.59 6.26 -2.69
CA VAL A 335 -24.18 6.63 -2.50
C VAL A 335 -23.39 5.39 -2.10
N SER A 336 -22.11 5.33 -2.46
CA SER A 336 -21.21 4.26 -2.02
C SER A 336 -19.91 4.84 -1.48
N ILE A 337 -19.66 4.61 -0.19
CA ILE A 337 -18.40 4.97 0.46
C ILE A 337 -17.27 3.98 0.16
N THR A 338 -17.62 2.74 -0.16
CA THR A 338 -16.67 1.66 -0.48
C THR A 338 -16.32 1.57 -1.97
N GLY A 339 -16.88 2.47 -2.80
CA GLY A 339 -16.57 2.54 -4.23
C GLY A 339 -17.31 1.53 -5.10
N SER A 340 -18.50 1.07 -4.69
CA SER A 340 -19.37 0.21 -5.51
C SER A 340 -19.61 0.84 -6.88
N ALA A 341 -19.52 0.01 -7.92
CA ALA A 341 -19.71 0.45 -9.30
C ALA A 341 -21.16 0.90 -9.56
N ILE A 342 -21.34 1.81 -10.52
CA ILE A 342 -22.65 2.17 -11.06
C ILE A 342 -23.39 0.91 -11.52
N GLY A 343 -24.67 0.79 -11.13
CA GLY A 343 -25.49 -0.38 -11.42
C GLY A 343 -25.41 -1.50 -10.37
N ALA A 344 -24.49 -1.43 -9.40
CA ALA A 344 -24.47 -2.35 -8.28
C ALA A 344 -25.78 -2.23 -7.47
N THR A 345 -26.36 -3.36 -7.11
CA THR A 345 -27.58 -3.43 -6.33
C THR A 345 -27.26 -3.57 -4.84
N LEU A 346 -28.04 -2.90 -4.01
CA LEU A 346 -28.01 -2.95 -2.57
C LEU A 346 -29.38 -3.40 -2.06
N ASP A 347 -29.33 -4.14 -0.96
CA ASP A 347 -30.51 -4.44 -0.16
C ASP A 347 -31.06 -3.15 0.47
N SER A 348 -32.35 -2.88 0.26
CA SER A 348 -32.95 -1.62 0.67
C SER A 348 -33.02 -1.44 2.18
N ASP A 349 -33.25 -2.50 2.95
CA ASP A 349 -33.29 -2.48 4.40
C ASP A 349 -31.90 -2.22 5.00
N THR A 350 -30.87 -2.83 4.40
CA THR A 350 -29.47 -2.54 4.75
C THR A 350 -29.12 -1.08 4.45
N TYR A 351 -29.42 -0.59 3.25
CA TYR A 351 -29.08 0.77 2.84
C TYR A 351 -29.81 1.85 3.65
N PHE A 352 -31.08 1.64 3.98
CA PHE A 352 -31.88 2.57 4.78
C PHE A 352 -31.87 2.25 6.29
N THR A 353 -30.87 1.50 6.77
CA THR A 353 -30.74 1.14 8.18
C THR A 353 -30.77 2.37 9.09
N GLY A 354 -31.49 2.26 10.21
CA GLY A 354 -31.64 3.35 11.19
C GLY A 354 -32.74 4.36 10.85
N LEU A 355 -33.34 4.31 9.66
CA LEU A 355 -34.46 5.15 9.28
C LEU A 355 -35.82 4.50 9.56
N SER A 356 -36.80 5.30 9.97
CA SER A 356 -38.19 4.87 10.12
C SER A 356 -38.97 5.02 8.79
N TRP A 357 -38.46 4.41 7.73
CA TRP A 357 -39.05 4.47 6.39
C TRP A 357 -40.22 3.49 6.23
N THR A 358 -41.20 3.86 5.39
CA THR A 358 -42.41 3.03 5.19
C THR A 358 -42.67 2.66 3.73
N ARG A 359 -42.13 3.46 2.80
CA ARG A 359 -42.28 3.24 1.37
C ARG A 359 -41.20 3.98 0.61
N ALA A 360 -40.71 3.35 -0.44
CA ALA A 360 -39.86 3.99 -1.42
C ALA A 360 -40.38 3.75 -2.84
N TYR A 361 -39.98 4.63 -3.75
CA TYR A 361 -40.23 4.50 -5.18
C TYR A 361 -38.95 4.70 -5.97
N GLY A 362 -38.67 3.77 -6.89
CA GLY A 362 -37.72 3.94 -7.98
C GLY A 362 -38.44 4.30 -9.26
N PHE A 363 -37.70 4.83 -10.24
CA PHE A 363 -38.24 5.16 -11.56
C PHE A 363 -37.48 4.42 -12.66
N ASN A 364 -38.21 3.74 -13.53
CA ASN A 364 -37.66 3.07 -14.69
C ASN A 364 -37.90 3.91 -15.94
N THR A 365 -36.84 4.57 -16.43
CA THR A 365 -36.89 5.42 -17.63
C THR A 365 -37.24 4.65 -18.90
N THR A 366 -36.87 3.37 -19.02
CA THR A 366 -37.18 2.58 -20.21
C THR A 366 -38.69 2.34 -20.36
N THR A 367 -39.38 2.14 -19.24
CA THR A 367 -40.82 1.86 -19.22
C THR A 367 -41.67 3.06 -18.83
N ASP A 368 -41.06 4.18 -18.44
CA ASP A 368 -41.72 5.39 -17.94
C ASP A 368 -42.66 5.12 -16.74
N VAL A 369 -42.24 4.24 -15.82
CA VAL A 369 -43.08 3.73 -14.71
C VAL A 369 -42.33 3.78 -13.38
N TYR A 370 -43.06 4.13 -12.32
CA TYR A 370 -42.61 4.00 -10.94
C TYR A 370 -42.78 2.57 -10.42
N SER A 371 -41.76 2.07 -9.72
CA SER A 371 -41.82 0.83 -8.94
C SER A 371 -41.77 1.15 -7.45
N SER A 372 -42.67 0.57 -6.66
CA SER A 372 -42.67 0.75 -5.21
C SER A 372 -42.01 -0.42 -4.50
N PHE A 373 -41.30 -0.14 -3.42
CA PHE A 373 -40.82 -1.15 -2.48
C PHE A 373 -41.00 -0.66 -1.03
N ILE A 374 -41.00 -1.60 -0.09
CA ILE A 374 -41.29 -1.40 1.32
C ILE A 374 -40.30 -2.21 2.16
N PRO A 375 -40.12 -1.90 3.46
CA PRO A 375 -39.24 -2.67 4.32
C PRO A 375 -39.63 -4.15 4.35
N THR A 376 -38.64 -5.05 4.27
CA THR A 376 -38.84 -6.50 4.25
C THR A 376 -37.76 -7.20 5.10
N THR A 377 -37.99 -8.47 5.43
CA THR A 377 -37.00 -9.30 6.12
C THR A 377 -36.12 -10.11 5.16
N ALA A 378 -36.53 -10.23 3.90
CA ALA A 378 -35.79 -10.92 2.87
C ALA A 378 -34.95 -9.93 2.06
N ALA A 379 -33.71 -10.31 1.75
CA ALA A 379 -32.81 -9.46 0.97
C ALA A 379 -33.42 -9.10 -0.40
N ASP A 380 -33.29 -7.83 -0.78
CA ASP A 380 -33.73 -7.31 -2.07
C ASP A 380 -32.60 -6.68 -2.90
N THR A 381 -32.96 -6.13 -4.06
CA THR A 381 -32.05 -5.43 -4.98
C THR A 381 -32.61 -4.07 -5.41
N SER A 382 -33.47 -3.49 -4.57
CA SER A 382 -34.31 -2.34 -4.93
C SER A 382 -33.50 -1.05 -5.06
N VAL A 383 -32.40 -0.93 -4.30
CA VAL A 383 -31.48 0.22 -4.36
C VAL A 383 -30.34 -0.09 -5.33
N VAL A 384 -30.08 0.81 -6.27
CA VAL A 384 -29.10 0.64 -7.34
C VAL A 384 -28.20 1.88 -7.37
N ILE A 385 -26.90 1.66 -7.27
CA ILE A 385 -25.92 2.74 -7.33
C ILE A 385 -26.04 3.50 -8.67
N GLY A 386 -26.15 4.83 -8.59
CA GLY A 386 -26.40 5.70 -9.74
C GLY A 386 -27.88 6.06 -9.98
N LYS A 387 -28.83 5.47 -9.22
CA LYS A 387 -30.25 5.81 -9.28
C LYS A 387 -30.67 6.69 -8.10
N GLY A 388 -31.69 7.51 -8.31
CA GLY A 388 -32.35 8.26 -7.25
C GLY A 388 -33.65 7.58 -6.82
N TYR A 389 -34.12 7.90 -5.62
CA TYR A 389 -35.32 7.31 -5.04
C TYR A 389 -36.17 8.34 -4.33
N TRP A 390 -37.48 8.15 -4.35
CA TRP A 390 -38.37 8.79 -3.39
C TRP A 390 -38.49 7.90 -2.16
N LEU A 391 -38.29 8.47 -0.97
CA LEU A 391 -38.36 7.76 0.30
C LEU A 391 -39.31 8.50 1.24
N PHE A 392 -40.31 7.79 1.76
CA PHE A 392 -41.21 8.32 2.78
C PHE A 392 -40.76 7.88 4.17
N LEU A 393 -40.54 8.86 5.05
CA LEU A 393 -40.21 8.63 6.45
C LEU A 393 -41.38 8.98 7.38
N SER A 394 -41.69 8.07 8.31
CA SER A 394 -42.65 8.34 9.39
C SER A 394 -42.11 9.29 10.46
N LYS A 395 -40.77 9.40 10.56
CA LYS A 395 -40.02 10.28 11.46
C LYS A 395 -38.77 10.79 10.73
N ALA A 396 -38.38 12.04 10.98
CA ALA A 396 -37.10 12.57 10.49
C ALA A 396 -35.92 11.71 10.98
N GLY A 397 -34.87 11.66 10.18
CA GLY A 397 -33.68 10.84 10.46
C GLY A 397 -32.51 11.25 9.58
N THR A 398 -31.39 10.53 9.71
CA THR A 398 -30.19 10.77 8.91
C THR A 398 -29.84 9.49 8.17
N LEU A 399 -29.77 9.57 6.85
CA LEU A 399 -29.24 8.48 6.03
C LEU A 399 -27.71 8.48 6.12
N VAL A 400 -27.15 7.35 6.54
CA VAL A 400 -25.71 7.09 6.61
C VAL A 400 -25.44 5.89 5.69
N PRO A 401 -25.00 6.13 4.44
CA PRO A 401 -24.81 5.10 3.40
C PRO A 401 -23.71 4.08 3.66
#